data_AF-A0A9D9RN51-F1
#
_entry.id   AF-A0A9D9RN51-F1
#
_cell.length_a   1.000
_cell.length_b   1.000
_cell.length_c   1.000
_cell.angle_alpha   90.00
_cell.angle_beta   90.00
_cell.angle_gamma   90.00
#
_symmetry.space_group_name_H-M   'P 1'
#
loop_
_entity.id
_entity.type
_entity.pdbx_description
1 polymer ?
#
loop_
_entity_poly.entity_id
_entity_poly.type
_entity_poly.pdbx_seq_one_letter_code
_entity_poly.pdbx_strand_id
1 'polypeptide(L)'
;NLEEACLLSEKVTEVTHSHPEGIKGAEATTVAIWLARQGYGIPEIRDYINKHYYPMDFTLDDIRPIYTFNATSQETVPQAIMAFLESKNFEDAIRNAISIGGDSDTLAAITGSIAQAYYGIPEDILEQALTYLDETLLKILLDFEGIYQEE
;
A
#
# COMPACT_ATOMS: atom_id res chain seq x y z
N ASN A 1 -6.58 4.84 16.68
CA ASN A 1 -5.72 6.05 16.43
C ASN A 1 -4.39 5.57 15.81
N LEU A 2 -3.40 6.44 15.51
CA LEU A 2 -2.16 5.99 14.83
C LEU A 2 -1.35 4.98 15.66
N GLU A 3 -1.17 5.24 16.96
CA GLU A 3 -0.42 4.33 17.86
C GLU A 3 -1.03 2.92 17.89
N GLU A 4 -2.35 2.85 17.97
CA GLU A 4 -3.09 1.59 17.91
C GLU A 4 -2.94 0.89 16.56
N ALA A 5 -2.96 1.63 15.44
CA ALA A 5 -2.75 1.08 14.11
C ALA A 5 -1.34 0.47 13.96
N CYS A 6 -0.30 1.16 14.44
CA CYS A 6 1.07 0.65 14.48
C CYS A 6 1.17 -0.62 15.34
N LEU A 7 0.59 -0.60 16.55
CA LEU A 7 0.59 -1.77 17.44
C LEU A 7 -0.08 -2.98 16.79
N LEU A 8 -1.25 -2.80 16.16
CA LEU A 8 -1.96 -3.90 15.49
C LEU A 8 -1.19 -4.41 14.26
N SER A 9 -0.54 -3.52 13.52
CA SER A 9 0.35 -3.88 12.39
C SER A 9 1.50 -4.78 12.84
N GLU A 10 2.17 -4.43 13.95
CA GLU A 10 3.20 -5.29 14.57
C GLU A 10 2.61 -6.65 14.97
N LYS A 11 1.48 -6.67 15.69
CA LYS A 11 0.86 -7.90 16.20
C LYS A 11 0.41 -8.87 15.14
N VAL A 12 -0.14 -8.40 14.02
CA VAL A 12 -0.52 -9.31 12.93
C VAL A 12 0.71 -9.81 12.16
N THR A 13 1.73 -8.97 12.02
CA THR A 13 2.93 -9.29 11.22
C THR A 13 3.85 -10.27 11.95
N GLU A 14 4.06 -10.09 13.27
CA GLU A 14 5.00 -10.90 14.06
C GLU A 14 4.66 -12.41 14.09
N VAL A 15 3.40 -12.77 13.78
CA VAL A 15 2.94 -14.17 13.70
C VAL A 15 3.71 -14.97 12.65
N THR A 16 4.08 -14.33 11.53
CA THR A 16 4.77 -15.00 10.41
C THR A 16 6.09 -14.33 10.02
N HIS A 17 6.25 -13.03 10.29
CA HIS A 17 7.40 -12.23 9.91
C HIS A 17 7.89 -11.39 11.10
N SER A 18 8.72 -11.97 11.96
CA SER A 18 9.29 -11.27 13.14
C SER A 18 10.64 -10.60 12.89
N HIS A 19 11.10 -10.58 11.63
CA HIS A 19 12.31 -9.83 11.26
C HIS A 19 12.05 -8.32 11.30
N PRO A 20 12.96 -7.48 11.83
CA PRO A 20 12.74 -6.04 11.96
C PRO A 20 12.29 -5.34 10.68
N GLU A 21 12.86 -5.70 9.53
CA GLU A 21 12.48 -5.13 8.22
C GLU A 21 11.08 -5.56 7.76
N GLY A 22 10.61 -6.74 8.18
CA GLY A 22 9.23 -7.17 7.93
C GLY A 22 8.24 -6.33 8.73
N ILE A 23 8.49 -6.17 10.04
CA ILE A 23 7.68 -5.32 10.93
C ILE A 23 7.69 -3.86 10.44
N LYS A 24 8.86 -3.31 10.12
CA LYS A 24 9.01 -1.94 9.61
C LYS A 24 8.25 -1.71 8.31
N GLY A 25 8.27 -2.67 7.39
CA GLY A 25 7.54 -2.59 6.13
C GLY A 25 6.02 -2.61 6.31
N ALA A 26 5.53 -3.50 7.18
CA ALA A 26 4.12 -3.56 7.52
C ALA A 26 3.65 -2.26 8.19
N GLU A 27 4.42 -1.74 9.17
CA GLU A 27 4.07 -0.49 9.85
C GLU A 27 4.10 0.70 8.89
N ALA A 28 5.12 0.83 8.02
CA ALA A 28 5.20 1.89 7.01
C ALA A 28 3.98 1.89 6.08
N THR A 29 3.53 0.70 5.66
CA THR A 29 2.32 0.54 4.84
C THR A 29 1.08 0.98 5.60
N THR A 30 0.90 0.50 6.85
CA THR A 30 -0.21 0.89 7.71
C THR A 30 -0.26 2.40 7.95
N VAL A 31 0.88 3.03 8.19
CA VAL A 31 0.98 4.48 8.43
C VAL A 31 0.64 5.26 7.17
N ALA A 32 1.12 4.85 6.00
CA ALA A 32 0.77 5.49 4.73
C ALA A 32 -0.75 5.45 4.47
N ILE A 33 -1.38 4.29 4.69
CA ILE A 33 -2.84 4.13 4.61
C ILE A 33 -3.54 5.04 5.63
N TRP A 34 -3.09 5.04 6.89
CA TRP A 34 -3.70 5.84 7.94
C TRP A 34 -3.65 7.34 7.61
N LEU A 35 -2.48 7.84 7.20
CA LEU A 35 -2.30 9.25 6.82
C LEU A 35 -3.19 9.63 5.63
N ALA A 36 -3.27 8.76 4.61
CA ALA A 36 -4.19 8.96 3.48
C ALA A 36 -5.65 9.09 3.95
N ARG A 37 -6.11 8.19 4.83
CA ARG A 37 -7.47 8.25 5.42
C ARG A 37 -7.72 9.46 6.30
N GLN A 38 -6.67 10.07 6.86
CA GLN A 38 -6.80 11.32 7.64
C GLN A 38 -6.77 12.58 6.75
N GLY A 39 -6.65 12.44 5.42
CA GLY A 39 -6.66 13.56 4.49
C GLY A 39 -5.35 14.32 4.36
N TYR A 40 -4.23 13.75 4.82
CA TYR A 40 -2.90 14.34 4.57
C TYR A 40 -2.57 14.29 3.09
N GLY A 41 -1.95 15.35 2.56
CA GLY A 41 -1.52 15.39 1.17
C GLY A 41 -0.32 14.49 0.88
N ILE A 42 -0.15 14.08 -0.38
CA ILE A 42 0.99 13.26 -0.83
C ILE A 42 2.36 13.80 -0.36
N PRO A 43 2.67 15.11 -0.42
CA PRO A 43 3.94 15.63 0.10
C PRO A 43 4.14 15.39 1.61
N GLU A 44 3.07 15.50 2.40
CA GLU A 44 3.11 15.27 3.84
C GLU A 44 3.31 13.78 4.16
N ILE A 45 2.65 12.90 3.40
CA ILE A 45 2.85 11.45 3.49
C ILE A 45 4.29 11.09 3.13
N ARG A 46 4.83 11.64 2.02
CA ARG A 46 6.23 11.42 1.61
C ARG A 46 7.19 11.84 2.70
N ASP A 47 7.04 13.03 3.25
CA ASP A 47 7.91 13.56 4.30
C ASP A 47 7.86 12.71 5.57
N TYR A 48 6.68 12.23 5.95
CA TYR A 48 6.51 11.34 7.10
C TYR A 48 7.23 10.01 6.87
N ILE A 49 6.97 9.34 5.74
CA ILE A 49 7.60 8.04 5.43
C ILE A 49 9.12 8.19 5.32
N ASN A 50 9.60 9.26 4.67
CA ASN A 50 11.02 9.57 4.53
C ASN A 50 11.72 9.75 5.89
N LYS A 51 11.07 10.43 6.82
CA LYS A 51 11.62 10.73 8.14
C LYS A 51 11.63 9.52 9.08
N HIS A 52 10.62 8.64 8.96
CA HIS A 52 10.35 7.62 9.97
C HIS A 52 10.68 6.18 9.55
N TYR A 53 10.73 5.87 8.23
CA TYR A 53 10.85 4.49 7.76
C TYR A 53 11.94 4.30 6.70
N TYR A 54 11.71 4.81 5.50
CA TYR A 54 12.54 4.53 4.32
C TYR A 54 12.86 5.85 3.61
N PRO A 55 14.09 6.07 3.15
CA PRO A 55 14.40 7.21 2.28
C PRO A 55 13.49 7.21 1.04
N MET A 56 12.82 8.33 0.80
CA MET A 56 11.98 8.57 -0.37
C MET A 56 12.70 9.54 -1.32
N ASP A 57 13.97 9.29 -1.62
CA ASP A 57 14.88 10.14 -2.40
C ASP A 57 15.18 9.60 -3.81
N PHE A 58 14.34 8.70 -4.32
CA PHE A 58 14.39 8.14 -5.66
C PHE A 58 13.09 8.38 -6.43
N THR A 59 13.09 8.07 -7.73
CA THR A 59 11.89 8.04 -8.58
C THR A 59 11.64 6.66 -9.17
N LEU A 60 10.41 6.40 -9.64
CA LEU A 60 10.11 5.15 -10.33
C LEU A 60 10.93 5.00 -11.61
N ASP A 61 11.17 6.10 -12.33
CA ASP A 61 11.94 6.09 -13.57
C ASP A 61 13.41 5.75 -13.35
N ASP A 62 13.98 6.10 -12.19
CA ASP A 62 15.35 5.72 -11.83
C ASP A 62 15.51 4.20 -11.64
N ILE A 63 14.49 3.54 -11.07
CA ILE A 63 14.56 2.11 -10.72
C ILE A 63 14.04 1.21 -11.83
N ARG A 64 13.12 1.68 -12.68
CA ARG A 64 12.49 0.90 -13.76
C ARG A 64 13.46 0.09 -14.64
N PRO A 65 14.67 0.58 -15.00
CA PRO A 65 15.59 -0.17 -15.85
C PRO A 65 16.33 -1.31 -15.13
N ILE A 66 16.41 -1.26 -13.79
CA ILE A 66 17.29 -2.13 -13.00
C ILE A 66 16.55 -2.96 -11.94
N TYR A 67 15.30 -2.60 -11.62
CA TYR A 67 14.52 -3.26 -10.60
C TYR A 67 14.05 -4.63 -11.09
N THR A 68 14.31 -5.65 -10.31
CA THR A 68 13.98 -7.05 -10.60
C THR A 68 13.30 -7.68 -9.40
N PHE A 69 12.67 -8.84 -9.59
CA PHE A 69 11.98 -9.56 -8.53
C PHE A 69 12.84 -9.70 -7.26
N ASN A 70 12.29 -9.24 -6.13
CA ASN A 70 12.88 -9.33 -4.81
C ASN A 70 11.77 -9.57 -3.79
N ALA A 71 11.93 -10.61 -2.97
CA ALA A 71 10.93 -10.99 -1.96
C ALA A 71 11.18 -10.35 -0.59
N THR A 72 12.16 -9.45 -0.46
CA THR A 72 12.48 -8.80 0.82
C THR A 72 11.69 -7.51 1.00
N SER A 73 11.12 -7.33 2.21
CA SER A 73 10.31 -6.16 2.57
C SER A 73 10.99 -4.81 2.22
N GLN A 74 12.27 -4.66 2.56
CA GLN A 74 13.03 -3.43 2.33
C GLN A 74 13.28 -3.09 0.85
N GLU A 75 13.10 -4.06 -0.05
CA GLU A 75 13.29 -3.91 -1.50
C GLU A 75 11.95 -3.94 -2.25
N THR A 76 10.82 -3.99 -1.54
CA THR A 76 9.47 -4.01 -2.13
C THR A 76 8.60 -2.87 -1.58
N VAL A 77 8.57 -2.71 -0.25
CA VAL A 77 7.72 -1.71 0.42
C VAL A 77 8.04 -0.26 -0.01
N PRO A 78 9.30 0.22 0.00
CA PRO A 78 9.57 1.59 -0.41
C PRO A 78 9.22 1.85 -1.88
N GLN A 79 9.40 0.87 -2.77
CA GLN A 79 9.02 0.95 -4.18
C GLN A 79 7.50 1.02 -4.36
N ALA A 80 6.74 0.22 -3.60
CA ALA A 80 5.28 0.28 -3.61
C ALA A 80 4.75 1.63 -3.10
N ILE A 81 5.33 2.16 -2.02
CA ILE A 81 4.97 3.49 -1.50
C ILE A 81 5.31 4.55 -2.53
N MET A 82 6.50 4.51 -3.15
CA MET A 82 6.88 5.46 -4.20
C MET A 82 5.92 5.40 -5.40
N ALA A 83 5.44 4.20 -5.77
CA ALA A 83 4.46 4.06 -6.83
C ALA A 83 3.15 4.82 -6.56
N PHE A 84 2.72 4.87 -5.30
CA PHE A 84 1.64 5.73 -4.85
C PHE A 84 2.05 7.22 -4.84
N LEU A 85 3.22 7.56 -4.29
CA LEU A 85 3.65 8.96 -4.16
C LEU A 85 3.83 9.69 -5.50
N GLU A 86 4.15 8.97 -6.58
CA GLU A 86 4.25 9.53 -7.95
C GLU A 86 2.95 9.44 -8.76
N SER A 87 1.89 8.86 -8.19
CA SER A 87 0.61 8.69 -8.87
C SER A 87 -0.24 9.96 -8.88
N LYS A 88 -1.22 10.00 -9.80
CA LYS A 88 -2.23 11.08 -9.89
C LYS A 88 -3.65 10.62 -9.61
N ASN A 89 -3.88 9.31 -9.61
CA ASN A 89 -5.15 8.66 -9.32
C ASN A 89 -4.91 7.17 -9.05
N PHE A 90 -5.96 6.44 -8.66
CA PHE A 90 -5.89 5.01 -8.34
C PHE A 90 -5.32 4.16 -9.47
N GLU A 91 -5.85 4.30 -10.69
CA GLU A 91 -5.40 3.50 -11.83
C GLU A 91 -3.93 3.77 -12.17
N ASP A 92 -3.52 5.04 -12.14
CA ASP A 92 -2.13 5.46 -12.33
C ASP A 92 -1.20 4.86 -11.27
N ALA A 93 -1.62 4.80 -10.00
CA ALA A 93 -0.85 4.16 -8.93
C ALA A 93 -0.64 2.65 -9.20
N ILE A 94 -1.70 1.93 -9.58
CA ILE A 94 -1.60 0.51 -9.94
C ILE A 94 -0.71 0.30 -11.17
N ARG A 95 -0.86 1.15 -12.21
CA ARG A 95 -0.01 1.09 -13.41
C ARG A 95 1.45 1.36 -13.07
N ASN A 96 1.73 2.32 -12.20
CA ASN A 96 3.07 2.62 -11.69
C ASN A 96 3.69 1.37 -11.05
N ALA A 97 2.98 0.74 -10.10
CA ALA A 97 3.44 -0.47 -9.40
C ALA A 97 3.73 -1.64 -10.36
N ILE A 98 2.83 -1.88 -11.33
CA ILE A 98 3.04 -2.95 -12.34
C ILE A 98 4.21 -2.61 -13.26
N SER A 99 4.37 -1.33 -13.63
CA SER A 99 5.31 -0.90 -14.65
C SER A 99 6.78 -0.96 -14.24
N ILE A 100 7.07 -1.01 -12.94
CA ILE A 100 8.43 -1.24 -12.42
C ILE A 100 8.80 -2.73 -12.37
N GLY A 101 7.85 -3.65 -12.59
CA GLY A 101 8.09 -5.09 -12.57
C GLY A 101 8.23 -5.65 -11.16
N GLY A 102 9.23 -6.51 -10.94
CA GLY A 102 9.49 -7.11 -9.62
C GLY A 102 8.43 -8.10 -9.14
N ASP A 103 8.13 -8.06 -7.85
CA ASP A 103 7.05 -8.80 -7.19
C ASP A 103 5.73 -8.02 -7.35
N SER A 104 5.23 -7.97 -8.59
CA SER A 104 4.21 -7.01 -9.00
C SER A 104 2.87 -7.18 -8.28
N ASP A 105 2.52 -8.40 -7.83
CA ASP A 105 1.33 -8.65 -7.03
C ASP A 105 1.47 -8.03 -5.63
N THR A 106 2.60 -8.22 -4.95
CA THR A 106 2.86 -7.58 -3.65
C THR A 106 2.92 -6.05 -3.77
N LEU A 107 3.61 -5.53 -4.80
CA LEU A 107 3.68 -4.09 -5.07
C LEU A 107 2.28 -3.50 -5.28
N ALA A 108 1.50 -4.08 -6.20
CA ALA A 108 0.17 -3.57 -6.51
C ALA A 108 -0.80 -3.69 -5.33
N ALA A 109 -0.68 -4.73 -4.49
CA ALA A 109 -1.48 -4.85 -3.27
C ALA A 109 -1.18 -3.73 -2.26
N ILE A 110 0.11 -3.45 -2.00
CA ILE A 110 0.52 -2.36 -1.11
C ILE A 110 0.12 -1.00 -1.70
N THR A 111 0.54 -0.71 -2.94
CA THR A 111 0.23 0.55 -3.62
C THR A 111 -1.26 0.79 -3.71
N GLY A 112 -2.04 -0.23 -4.08
CA GLY A 112 -3.49 -0.17 -4.22
C GLY A 112 -4.20 0.14 -2.90
N SER A 113 -3.75 -0.47 -1.79
CA SER A 113 -4.34 -0.19 -0.47
C SER A 113 -4.15 1.27 -0.02
N ILE A 114 -2.98 1.86 -0.29
CA ILE A 114 -2.71 3.27 -0.01
C ILE A 114 -3.49 4.17 -0.98
N ALA A 115 -3.51 3.81 -2.27
CA ALA A 115 -4.18 4.58 -3.31
C ALA A 115 -5.71 4.60 -3.13
N GLN A 116 -6.34 3.48 -2.76
CA GLN A 116 -7.76 3.44 -2.40
C GLN A 116 -8.03 4.44 -1.27
N ALA A 117 -7.25 4.36 -0.18
CA ALA A 117 -7.45 5.21 0.99
C ALA A 117 -7.34 6.71 0.67
N TYR A 118 -6.59 7.08 -0.37
CA TYR A 118 -6.37 8.47 -0.77
C TYR A 118 -7.33 8.95 -1.88
N TYR A 119 -7.56 8.13 -2.91
CA TYR A 119 -8.31 8.52 -4.12
C TYR A 119 -9.71 7.92 -4.22
N GLY A 120 -9.99 6.82 -3.49
CA GLY A 120 -11.07 5.89 -3.80
C GLY A 120 -10.74 5.01 -5.02
N ILE A 121 -11.59 4.01 -5.28
CA ILE A 121 -11.47 3.11 -6.44
C ILE A 121 -12.50 3.55 -7.51
N PRO A 122 -12.10 3.71 -8.79
CA PRO A 122 -13.05 3.91 -9.89
C PRO A 122 -14.09 2.77 -9.96
N GLU A 123 -15.35 3.12 -10.17
CA GLU A 123 -16.48 2.18 -10.09
C GLU A 123 -16.33 0.99 -11.04
N ASP A 124 -15.88 1.22 -12.27
CA ASP A 124 -15.64 0.18 -13.27
C ASP A 124 -14.54 -0.81 -12.85
N ILE A 125 -13.47 -0.31 -12.23
CA ILE A 125 -12.39 -1.14 -11.69
C ILE A 125 -12.91 -1.95 -10.49
N LEU A 126 -13.67 -1.33 -9.60
CA LEU A 126 -14.26 -1.99 -8.43
C LEU A 126 -15.22 -3.11 -8.85
N GLU A 127 -16.18 -2.80 -9.74
CA GLU A 127 -17.13 -3.77 -10.27
C GLU A 127 -16.42 -4.98 -10.90
N GLN A 128 -15.39 -4.73 -11.71
CA GLN A 128 -14.61 -5.80 -12.31
C GLN A 128 -13.85 -6.63 -11.26
N ALA A 129 -13.23 -5.98 -10.27
CA ALA A 129 -12.48 -6.65 -9.21
C ALA A 129 -13.37 -7.57 -8.36
N LEU A 130 -14.61 -7.14 -8.06
CA LEU A 130 -15.58 -7.93 -7.32
C LEU A 130 -15.93 -9.25 -8.04
N THR A 131 -15.89 -9.29 -9.37
CA THR A 131 -16.13 -10.54 -10.13
C THR A 131 -15.02 -11.57 -10.00
N TYR A 132 -13.83 -11.18 -9.55
CA TYR A 132 -12.71 -12.10 -9.33
C TYR A 132 -12.74 -12.77 -7.95
N LEU A 133 -13.51 -12.22 -7.01
CA LEU A 133 -13.65 -12.77 -5.67
C LEU A 133 -14.63 -13.95 -5.69
N ASP A 134 -14.24 -15.06 -5.07
CA ASP A 134 -15.18 -16.13 -4.79
C ASP A 134 -16.21 -15.70 -3.72
N GLU A 135 -17.24 -16.53 -3.53
CA GLU A 135 -18.31 -16.25 -2.56
C GLU A 135 -17.78 -16.00 -1.14
N THR A 136 -16.68 -16.64 -0.76
CA THR A 136 -16.11 -16.50 0.59
C THR A 136 -15.40 -15.17 0.76
N LEU A 137 -14.53 -14.81 -0.19
CA LEU A 137 -13.80 -13.54 -0.17
C LEU A 137 -14.76 -12.35 -0.31
N LEU A 138 -15.76 -12.46 -1.19
CA LEU A 138 -16.77 -11.43 -1.36
C LEU A 138 -17.56 -11.20 -0.06
N LYS A 139 -17.95 -12.28 0.62
CA LYS A 139 -18.65 -12.18 1.91
C LYS A 139 -17.79 -11.48 2.97
N ILE A 140 -16.50 -11.81 3.06
CA ILE A 140 -15.58 -11.17 4.02
C ILE A 140 -15.49 -9.67 3.75
N LEU A 141 -15.35 -9.27 2.48
CA LEU A 141 -15.30 -7.86 2.10
C LEU A 141 -16.58 -7.14 2.50
N LEU A 142 -17.76 -7.68 2.14
CA LEU A 142 -19.04 -7.07 2.45
C LEU A 142 -19.31 -6.97 3.96
N ASP A 143 -18.95 -8.00 4.72
CA ASP A 143 -19.07 -8.00 6.18
C ASP A 143 -18.16 -6.92 6.81
N PHE A 144 -16.96 -6.69 6.26
CA PHE A 144 -16.03 -5.66 6.72
C PHE A 144 -16.54 -4.24 6.41
N GLU A 145 -16.89 -3.97 5.15
CA GLU A 145 -17.40 -2.68 4.69
C GLU A 145 -18.74 -2.30 5.36
N GLY A 146 -19.56 -3.30 5.71
CA GLY A 146 -20.80 -3.09 6.45
C GLY A 146 -20.60 -2.59 7.89
N ILE A 147 -19.43 -2.81 8.47
CA ILE A 147 -19.07 -2.34 9.83
C ILE A 147 -18.26 -1.03 9.75
N TYR A 148 -17.35 -0.93 8.79
CA TYR A 148 -16.38 0.15 8.67
C TYR A 148 -16.58 0.90 7.35
N GLN A 149 -17.67 1.67 7.25
CA GLN A 149 -17.93 2.50 6.07
C GLN A 149 -16.82 3.54 5.86
N GLU A 150 -16.43 3.76 4.61
CA GLU A 150 -15.63 4.92 4.22
C GLU A 150 -16.52 6.19 4.38
N GLU A 151 -16.16 7.06 5.34
CA GLU A 151 -16.77 8.39 5.53
C GLU A 151 -16.29 9.40 4.50
#